data_AF-A0A2S7WPG0-F1
#
_entry.id   AF-A0A2S7WPG0-F1
#
_cell.length_a   1.000
_cell.length_b   1.000
_cell.length_c   1.000
_cell.angle_alpha   90.00
_cell.angle_beta   90.00
_cell.angle_gamma   90.00
#
_symmetry.space_group_name_H-M   'P 1'
#
loop_
_entity.id
_entity.type
_entity.pdbx_description
1 polymer ?
#
loop_
_entity_poly.entity_id
_entity_poly.type
_entity_poly.pdbx_seq_one_letter_code
_entity_poly.pdbx_strand_id
1 'polypeptide(L)' 'MFKKIIFTFCFMFIIFIKPAYSQCAMCKAVVENGDVSMAEGVNNGITYLMVFPYILIGILFFAIYRYKKQLKN' A
#
# COMPACT_ATOMS: atom_id res chain seq x y z
N MET A 1 -9.88 12.05 25.98
CA MET A 1 -10.13 12.37 24.55
C MET A 1 -9.40 11.42 23.60
N PHE A 2 -8.07 11.26 23.72
CA PHE A 2 -7.26 10.36 22.87
C PHE A 2 -7.76 8.92 22.76
N LYS A 3 -8.21 8.30 23.86
CA LYS A 3 -8.77 6.93 23.84
C LYS A 3 -10.01 6.78 22.95
N LYS A 4 -10.88 7.80 22.91
CA LYS A 4 -12.04 7.83 22.01
C LYS A 4 -11.61 7.95 20.55
N ILE A 5 -10.64 8.81 20.25
CA ILE A 5 -10.10 8.98 18.90
C ILE A 5 -9.47 7.68 18.39
N ILE A 6 -8.66 7.01 19.23
CA ILE A 6 -8.05 5.71 18.90
C ILE A 6 -9.12 4.65 18.64
N PHE A 7 -10.15 4.59 19.50
CA PHE A 7 -11.24 3.64 19.35
C PHE A 7 -12.06 3.90 18.07
N THR A 8 -12.41 5.15 17.79
CA THR A 8 -13.12 5.54 16.56
C THR A 8 -12.29 5.26 15.32
N PHE A 9 -10.98 5.49 15.36
CA PHE A 9 -10.07 5.20 14.25
C PHE A 9 -9.95 3.70 13.99
N CYS A 10 -9.76 2.88 15.04
CA CYS A 10 -9.76 1.42 14.92
C CYS A 10 -11.08 0.89 14.39
N PHE A 11 -12.21 1.44 14.85
CA PHE A 11 -13.53 1.05 14.40
C PHE A 11 -13.73 1.36 12.91
N MET A 12 -13.34 2.56 12.45
CA MET A 12 -13.34 2.88 11.02
C MET A 12 -12.43 1.94 10.24
N PHE A 13 -11.20 1.69 10.71
CA PHE A 13 -10.25 0.80 10.03
C PHE A 13 -10.83 -0.60 9.80
N ILE A 14 -11.52 -1.17 10.80
CA ILE A 14 -12.16 -2.49 10.70
C ILE A 14 -13.31 -2.47 9.67
N ILE A 15 -14.10 -1.39 9.61
CA ILE A 15 -15.20 -1.25 8.62
C ILE A 15 -14.67 -1.12 7.19
N PHE A 16 -13.51 -0.51 7.01
CA PHE A 16 -12.88 -0.34 5.70
C PHE A 16 -11.93 -1.46 5.30
N ILE A 17 -11.77 -2.51 6.12
CA ILE A 17 -11.10 -3.75 5.71
C ILE A 17 -11.99 -4.41 4.65
N LYS A 18 -11.60 -4.21 3.39
CA LYS A 18 -12.06 -5.07 2.30
C LYS A 18 -11.12 -6.26 2.23
N PRO A 19 -11.62 -7.48 1.94
CA PRO A 19 -10.76 -8.58 1.57
C PRO A 19 -9.92 -8.11 0.39
N ALA A 20 -8.60 -8.04 0.60
CA ALA A 20 -7.63 -7.91 -0.49
C ALA A 20 -7.62 -9.25 -1.21
N TYR A 21 -8.70 -9.56 -1.94
CA TYR A 21 -8.56 -10.41 -3.10
C TYR A 21 -7.53 -9.67 -3.94
N SER A 22 -6.37 -10.29 -4.14
CA SER A 22 -5.53 -9.88 -5.24
C SER A 22 -6.45 -9.69 -6.45
N GLN A 23 -6.21 -8.67 -7.27
CA GLN A 23 -6.92 -8.50 -8.56
C GLN A 23 -6.70 -9.69 -9.51
N CYS A 24 -6.18 -10.82 -9.00
CA CYS A 24 -6.02 -12.11 -9.59
C CYS A 24 -7.28 -12.62 -10.30
N ALA A 25 -8.53 -12.31 -9.93
CA ALA A 25 -9.65 -12.80 -10.75
C ALA A 25 -9.68 -12.16 -12.17
N MET A 26 -9.21 -10.92 -12.32
CA MET A 26 -9.04 -10.28 -13.64
C MET A 26 -7.67 -10.57 -14.25
N CYS A 27 -6.59 -10.42 -13.48
CA CYS A 27 -5.24 -10.64 -14.01
C CYS A 27 -4.97 -12.10 -14.36
N LYS A 28 -5.55 -13.07 -13.62
CA LYS A 28 -5.40 -14.51 -13.91
C LYS A 28 -6.13 -14.90 -15.19
N ALA A 29 -7.31 -14.34 -15.46
CA ALA A 29 -8.01 -14.61 -16.72
C ALA A 29 -7.24 -14.09 -17.95
N VAL A 30 -6.57 -12.94 -17.82
CA VAL A 30 -5.72 -12.38 -18.90
C VAL A 30 -4.40 -13.13 -19.03
N VAL A 31 -3.78 -13.53 -17.91
CA VAL A 31 -2.49 -14.24 -17.90
C VAL A 31 -2.64 -15.72 -18.31
N GLU A 32 -3.69 -16.42 -17.86
CA GLU A 32 -3.92 -17.82 -18.22
C GLU A 32 -4.33 -18.01 -19.69
N ASN A 33 -4.91 -16.98 -20.32
CA ASN A 33 -5.22 -16.99 -21.75
C ASN A 33 -4.17 -16.23 -22.59
N GLY A 34 -3.16 -15.63 -21.95
CA GLY A 34 -2.12 -14.83 -22.59
C GLY A 34 -0.85 -15.63 -22.87
N ASP A 35 0.06 -15.04 -23.64
CA ASP A 35 1.39 -15.63 -23.88
C ASP A 35 2.36 -15.35 -22.72
N VAL A 36 3.55 -15.97 -22.79
CA VAL A 36 4.61 -15.81 -21.77
C VAL A 36 5.03 -14.35 -21.61
N SER A 37 5.02 -13.56 -22.69
CA SER A 37 5.42 -12.15 -22.66
C SER A 37 4.41 -11.29 -21.89
N MET A 38 3.12 -11.63 -21.99
CA MET A 38 2.03 -11.01 -21.25
C MET A 38 2.17 -11.29 -19.75
N ALA A 39 2.51 -12.53 -19.37
CA ALA A 39 2.75 -12.92 -17.98
C ALA A 39 3.95 -12.16 -17.36
N GLU A 40 5.06 -12.03 -18.09
CA GLU A 40 6.21 -11.23 -17.64
C GLU A 40 5.86 -9.73 -17.49
N GLY A 41 5.12 -9.17 -18.44
CA GLY A 41 4.66 -7.78 -18.39
C GLY A 41 3.83 -7.49 -17.12
N VAL A 42 2.93 -8.41 -16.74
CA VAL A 42 2.15 -8.30 -15.50
C VAL A 42 3.04 -8.38 -14.27
N ASN A 43 3.99 -9.33 -14.21
CA ASN A 43 4.90 -9.46 -13.07
C ASN A 43 5.77 -8.20 -12.86
N ASN A 44 6.27 -7.64 -13.97
CA ASN A 44 7.03 -6.39 -13.95
C ASN A 44 6.16 -5.21 -13.48
N GLY A 45 4.90 -5.15 -13.91
CA GLY A 45 3.93 -4.14 -13.46
C GLY A 45 3.65 -4.21 -11.96
N ILE A 46 3.46 -5.41 -11.40
CA ILE A 46 3.26 -5.61 -9.96
C ILE A 46 4.46 -5.09 -9.17
N THR A 47 5.66 -5.46 -9.61
CA THR A 47 6.90 -5.05 -8.94
C THR A 47 7.08 -3.53 -9.01
N TYR A 48 6.80 -2.92 -10.17
CA TYR A 48 6.83 -1.46 -10.34
C TYR A 48 5.87 -0.74 -9.39
N LEU A 49 4.63 -1.22 -9.27
CA LEU A 49 3.63 -0.61 -8.38
C LEU A 49 3.97 -0.81 -6.90
N MET A 50 4.61 -1.92 -6.53
CA MET A 50 5.07 -2.16 -5.15
C MET A 50 6.16 -1.19 -4.69
N VAL A 51 6.94 -0.59 -5.58
CA VAL A 51 8.02 0.35 -5.18
C VAL A 51 7.45 1.62 -4.53
N PHE A 52 6.31 2.12 -5.01
CA PHE A 52 5.70 3.35 -4.52
C PHE A 52 5.40 3.37 -3.01
N PRO A 53 4.72 2.38 -2.41
CA PRO A 53 4.46 2.38 -0.97
C PRO A 53 5.74 2.42 -0.12
N TYR A 54 6.83 1.75 -0.55
CA TYR A 54 8.10 1.80 0.18
C TYR A 54 8.73 3.19 0.15
N ILE A 55 8.71 3.85 -1.01
CA ILE A 55 9.20 5.23 -1.16
C ILE A 55 8.39 6.19 -0.29
N LEU A 56 7.06 6.09 -0.33
CA LEU A 56 6.17 6.95 0.45
C LEU A 56 6.42 6.80 1.96
N ILE A 57 6.60 5.58 2.45
CA ILE A 57 6.94 5.32 3.85
C ILE A 57 8.30 5.92 4.21
N GLY A 58 9.31 5.78 3.35
CA GLY A 58 10.63 6.38 3.55
C GLY A 58 10.57 7.91 3.66
N ILE A 59 9.84 8.56 2.77
CA ILE A 59 9.62 10.01 2.78
C ILE A 59 8.88 10.44 4.05
N LEU A 60 7.84 9.69 4.45
CA LEU A 60 7.08 9.98 5.67
C LEU A 60 7.98 9.95 6.90
N PHE A 61 8.80 8.92 7.06
CA PHE A 61 9.73 8.83 8.20
C PHE A 61 10.77 9.94 8.18
N PHE A 62 11.31 10.28 7.01
CA PHE A 62 12.25 11.40 6.87
C PHE A 62 11.61 12.73 7.27
N ALA A 63 10.37 12.99 6.83
CA ALA A 63 9.62 14.20 7.18
C ALA A 63 9.38 14.29 8.70
N ILE A 64 8.95 13.18 9.33
CA ILE A 64 8.75 13.12 10.79
C ILE A 64 10.06 13.36 11.55
N TYR A 65 11.16 12.76 11.10
CA TYR A 65 12.48 12.96 11.71
C TYR A 65 12.92 14.42 11.63
N ARG A 66 12.81 15.04 10.44
CA ARG A 66 13.15 16.45 10.22
C ARG A 66 12.30 17.38 11.09
N TYR A 67 11.00 17.14 11.16
CA TYR A 67 10.08 17.91 12.00
C TYR A 67 10.44 17.81 13.50
N LYS A 68 10.67 16.59 14.00
CA LYS A 68 11.09 16.38 15.41
C LYS A 68 12.44 17.03 15.73
N LYS A 69 13.38 17.02 14.78
CA LYS A 69 14.69 17.67 14.94
C LYS A 69 14.55 19.20 15.00
N GLN A 70 13.67 19.79 14.17
CA GLN A 70 13.39 21.23 14.21
C GLN A 70 12.70 21.67 15.50
N LEU A 71 11.78 20.86 16.05
CA LEU A 71 11.12 21.17 17.32
C LEU A 71 12.03 21.06 18.56
N LYS A 72 13.14 20.33 18.46
CA LYS A 72 14.09 20.13 19.57
C LYS A 72 15.21 21.21 19.58
N ASN A 73 15.30 22.01 18.53
CA ASN A 73 16.19 23.17 18.42
C ASN A 73 15.41 24.45 18.72
#